data_AF-L8FSF5-F1
#
_entry.id   AF-L8FSF5-F1
#
_cell.length_a   1.000
_cell.length_b   1.000
_cell.length_c   1.000
_cell.angle_alpha   90.00
_cell.angle_beta   90.00
_cell.angle_gamma   90.00
#
_symmetry.space_group_name_H-M   'P 1'
#
loop_
_entity.id
_entity.type
_entity.pdbx_description
1 polymer ?
#
loop_
_entity_poly.entity_id
_entity_poly.type
_entity_poly.pdbx_seq_one_letter_code
_entity_poly.pdbx_strand_id
1 'polypeptide(L)'
;MEHSDETGLPSRKPESNSSQLEDTAELQQELPKLAYKTLSYHQVKTAAEREARGYMASWPMNVSAAKNIPFHGSIIGLFRDICEPLSFNALVLMRKSIDYHMNQVMGAATMYKNFWDIDMPDCRQVDVEAYIYDRNLIDAFFHLVCRYALFDEPNRFQGHRYVKGYNKYIAGCIDHAGWDLAKAEAKLDALVQCKGTLPYYAFSLHGIKSQLRFR
;
A
#
# COMPACT_ATOMS: atom_id res chain seq x y z
N MET A 1 34.71 69.93 46.45
CA MET A 1 34.27 70.27 47.82
C MET A 1 33.31 69.17 48.22
N GLU A 2 33.78 68.08 48.84
CA GLU A 2 34.14 67.98 50.28
C GLU A 2 32.93 68.33 51.16
N HIS A 3 32.41 67.53 52.09
CA HIS A 3 32.92 66.41 52.89
C HIS A 3 31.68 65.75 53.58
N SER A 4 31.55 64.41 53.69
CA SER A 4 31.78 63.60 54.93
C SER A 4 30.65 63.72 55.99
N ASP A 5 30.19 62.71 56.75
CA ASP A 5 30.74 61.42 57.19
C ASP A 5 29.66 60.50 57.84
N GLU A 6 29.96 59.18 57.86
CA GLU A 6 29.80 58.20 58.97
C GLU A 6 28.40 57.83 59.54
N THR A 7 28.11 56.61 60.04
CA THR A 7 28.78 55.30 60.18
C THR A 7 27.70 54.28 60.60
N GLY A 8 27.95 52.98 60.37
CA GLY A 8 27.34 51.93 61.20
C GLY A 8 27.16 50.56 60.54
N LEU A 9 28.24 49.78 60.43
CA LEU A 9 28.20 48.30 60.37
C LEU A 9 29.12 47.77 61.47
N PRO A 10 28.77 46.65 62.10
CA PRO A 10 29.43 45.37 61.78
C PRO A 10 28.39 44.21 61.84
N SER A 11 28.60 42.94 61.49
CA SER A 11 29.65 42.12 60.88
C SER A 11 29.09 40.68 60.91
N ARG A 12 29.29 39.89 59.86
CA ARG A 12 29.85 38.51 59.88
C ARG A 12 29.63 37.80 58.53
N LYS A 13 30.73 37.53 57.83
CA LYS A 13 30.94 36.36 56.96
C LYS A 13 31.83 35.36 57.73
N PRO A 14 31.80 34.06 57.43
CA PRO A 14 32.56 33.43 56.31
C PRO A 14 31.67 32.40 55.56
N GLU A 15 31.96 31.75 54.44
CA GLU A 15 33.04 31.63 53.45
C GLU A 15 32.46 30.80 52.28
N SER A 16 33.09 30.88 51.09
CA SER A 16 33.34 29.81 50.10
C SER A 16 32.24 28.77 49.77
N ASN A 17 31.91 28.39 48.53
CA ASN A 17 32.55 28.49 47.22
C ASN A 17 31.54 28.02 46.14
N SER A 18 31.82 28.45 44.91
CA SER A 18 31.25 28.04 43.62
C SER A 18 31.19 26.53 43.34
N SER A 19 30.06 26.06 42.80
CA SER A 19 29.95 25.04 41.73
C SER A 19 28.46 24.87 41.36
N GLN A 20 28.03 25.34 40.18
CA GLN A 20 27.82 24.53 38.97
C GLN A 20 26.68 23.50 39.06
N LEU A 21 25.77 23.60 38.08
CA LEU A 21 24.82 22.61 37.57
C LEU A 21 23.79 22.03 38.55
N GLU A 22 22.51 22.27 38.25
CA GLU A 22 21.59 21.18 37.88
C GLU A 22 20.30 21.79 37.31
N ASP A 23 20.37 22.21 36.05
CA ASP A 23 19.19 22.38 35.20
C ASP A 23 18.98 21.03 34.49
N THR A 24 18.52 20.03 35.25
CA THR A 24 18.26 18.68 34.73
C THR A 24 16.90 18.21 35.21
N ALA A 25 15.83 18.78 34.65
CA ALA A 25 14.49 18.24 34.84
C ALA A 25 13.58 18.46 33.64
N GLU A 26 14.10 18.40 32.41
CA GLU A 26 13.24 18.32 31.21
C GLU A 26 13.96 17.67 30.02
N LEU A 27 14.41 16.42 30.16
CA LEU A 27 14.99 15.67 29.02
C LEU A 27 14.52 14.22 28.87
N GLN A 28 13.56 13.74 29.67
CA GLN A 28 13.23 12.31 29.70
C GLN A 28 11.82 11.92 29.22
N GLN A 29 10.95 12.86 28.83
CA GLN A 29 9.60 12.52 28.36
C GLN A 29 9.35 12.66 26.84
N GLU A 30 10.23 13.33 26.08
CA GLU A 30 10.11 13.40 24.61
C GLU A 30 10.87 12.30 23.87
N LEU A 31 12.03 11.88 24.40
CA LEU A 31 12.89 10.84 23.82
C LEU A 31 12.17 9.49 23.55
N PRO A 32 11.32 8.97 24.45
CA PRO A 32 10.66 7.68 24.25
C PRO A 32 9.58 7.72 23.16
N LYS A 33 8.82 8.83 23.07
CA LYS A 33 7.74 8.99 22.08
C LYS A 33 8.30 9.21 20.68
N LEU A 34 9.37 9.97 20.56
CA LEU A 34 10.06 10.18 19.28
C LEU A 34 10.73 8.88 18.82
N ALA A 35 11.45 8.18 19.70
CA ALA A 35 12.04 6.88 19.39
C ALA A 35 10.99 5.83 19.00
N TYR A 36 9.84 5.77 19.70
CA TYR A 36 8.74 4.87 19.36
C TYR A 36 8.10 5.20 18.00
N LYS A 37 7.87 6.48 17.69
CA LYS A 37 7.38 6.92 16.38
C LYS A 37 8.37 6.60 15.27
N THR A 38 9.67 6.79 15.50
CA THR A 38 10.74 6.47 14.55
C THR A 38 10.85 4.96 14.32
N LEU A 39 10.80 4.14 15.38
CA LEU A 39 10.77 2.67 15.27
C LEU A 39 9.52 2.19 14.52
N SER A 40 8.35 2.77 14.82
CA SER A 40 7.10 2.49 14.11
C SER A 40 7.18 2.88 12.63
N TYR A 41 7.79 4.02 12.32
CA TYR A 41 8.02 4.45 10.94
C TYR A 41 8.91 3.47 10.16
N HIS A 42 10.07 3.10 10.71
CA HIS A 42 10.97 2.15 10.05
C HIS A 42 10.31 0.80 9.81
N GLN A 43 9.56 0.29 10.78
CA GLN A 43 8.80 -0.96 10.61
C GLN A 43 7.79 -0.87 9.46
N VAL A 44 7.06 0.24 9.36
CA VAL A 44 6.09 0.46 8.29
C VAL A 44 6.78 0.67 6.94
N LYS A 45 7.91 1.38 6.88
CA LYS A 45 8.73 1.54 5.66
C LYS A 45 9.20 0.19 5.15
N THR A 46 9.81 -0.63 6.00
CA THR A 46 10.29 -1.97 5.64
C THR A 46 9.15 -2.87 5.13
N ALA A 47 7.98 -2.81 5.77
CA ALA A 47 6.82 -3.55 5.31
C ALA A 47 6.34 -3.07 3.93
N ALA A 48 6.27 -1.75 3.71
CA ALA A 48 5.89 -1.15 2.45
C ALA A 48 6.87 -1.52 1.32
N GLU A 49 8.16 -1.49 1.57
CA GLU A 49 9.19 -1.88 0.60
C GLU A 49 9.03 -3.33 0.15
N ARG A 50 8.85 -4.25 1.12
CA ARG A 50 8.64 -5.67 0.84
C ARG A 50 7.37 -5.91 0.00
N GLU A 51 6.25 -5.30 0.40
CA GLU A 51 4.98 -5.42 -0.32
C GLU A 51 5.08 -4.81 -1.72
N ALA A 52 5.76 -3.67 -1.86
CA ALA A 52 5.96 -2.99 -3.13
C ALA A 52 6.82 -3.81 -4.10
N ARG A 53 7.84 -4.53 -3.60
CA ARG A 53 8.63 -5.45 -4.43
C ARG A 53 7.76 -6.58 -4.98
N GLY A 54 6.92 -7.18 -4.13
CA GLY A 54 5.96 -8.20 -4.55
C GLY A 54 4.97 -7.67 -5.59
N TYR A 55 4.48 -6.45 -5.41
CA TYR A 55 3.60 -5.79 -6.38
C TYR A 55 4.30 -5.54 -7.72
N MET A 56 5.51 -4.99 -7.72
CA MET A 56 6.25 -4.72 -8.96
C MET A 56 6.64 -6.01 -9.71
N ALA A 57 6.91 -7.10 -8.99
CA ALA A 57 7.14 -8.42 -9.57
C ALA A 57 5.86 -9.06 -10.15
N SER A 58 4.69 -8.50 -9.86
CA SER A 58 3.39 -9.01 -10.33
C SER A 58 2.91 -8.39 -11.64
N TRP A 59 3.81 -7.78 -12.42
CA TRP A 59 3.54 -7.15 -13.72
C TRP A 59 2.35 -6.18 -13.70
N PRO A 60 2.41 -5.07 -12.95
CA PRO A 60 1.22 -4.29 -12.68
C PRO A 60 0.66 -3.43 -13.83
N MET A 61 1.11 -3.69 -15.07
CA MET A 61 0.83 -2.92 -16.30
C MET A 61 1.52 -1.55 -16.34
N ASN A 62 1.87 -1.08 -17.54
CA ASN A 62 2.62 0.14 -17.74
C ASN A 62 1.81 1.42 -17.41
N VAL A 63 2.58 2.45 -17.09
CA VAL A 63 2.25 3.70 -16.40
C VAL A 63 1.12 4.51 -17.07
N SER A 64 0.99 4.49 -18.40
CA SER A 64 0.12 5.42 -19.14
C SER A 64 -1.36 5.04 -19.18
N ALA A 65 -1.71 3.75 -19.06
CA ALA A 65 -3.08 3.29 -19.27
C ALA A 65 -3.95 3.31 -18.00
N ALA A 66 -3.35 3.40 -16.80
CA ALA A 66 -4.05 3.05 -15.56
C ALA A 66 -4.25 4.21 -14.56
N LYS A 67 -3.98 5.47 -14.92
CA LYS A 67 -3.93 6.61 -13.96
C LYS A 67 -3.03 6.31 -12.72
N ASN A 68 -2.14 5.33 -12.83
CA ASN A 68 -1.31 4.82 -11.72
C ASN A 68 0.07 5.49 -11.65
N ILE A 69 0.33 6.49 -12.51
CA ILE A 69 1.59 7.23 -12.56
C ILE A 69 2.02 7.71 -11.17
N PRO A 70 1.16 8.38 -10.38
CA PRO A 70 1.56 8.88 -9.07
C PRO A 70 1.90 7.75 -8.09
N PHE A 71 1.16 6.63 -8.17
CA PHE A 71 1.33 5.49 -7.28
C PHE A 71 2.62 4.72 -7.58
N HIS A 72 2.88 4.41 -8.86
CA HIS A 72 4.13 3.79 -9.29
C HIS A 72 5.32 4.69 -9.05
N GLY A 73 5.18 6.00 -9.30
CA GLY A 73 6.19 7.00 -8.95
C GLY A 73 6.53 6.99 -7.46
N SER A 74 5.51 6.89 -6.59
CA SER A 74 5.71 6.79 -5.14
C SER A 74 6.47 5.52 -4.74
N ILE A 75 6.19 4.38 -5.39
CA ILE A 75 6.91 3.12 -5.15
C ILE A 75 8.37 3.22 -5.62
N ILE A 76 8.62 3.83 -6.79
CA ILE A 76 9.98 4.04 -7.28
C ILE A 76 10.75 4.97 -6.34
N GLY A 77 10.10 6.04 -5.87
CA GLY A 77 10.65 6.96 -4.87
C GLY A 77 11.02 6.25 -3.58
N LEU A 78 10.16 5.33 -3.11
CA LEU A 78 10.43 4.49 -1.94
C LEU A 78 11.68 3.62 -2.11
N PHE A 79 11.96 3.09 -3.30
CA PHE A 79 13.12 2.22 -3.52
C PHE A 79 14.43 2.95 -3.75
N ARG A 80 14.38 4.14 -4.36
CA ARG A 80 15.59 4.84 -4.78
C ARG A 80 16.08 5.86 -3.75
N ASP A 81 15.29 6.13 -2.70
CA ASP A 81 15.52 7.23 -1.75
C ASP A 81 15.80 8.58 -2.46
N ILE A 82 15.28 8.76 -3.68
CA ILE A 82 15.49 9.96 -4.54
C ILE A 82 14.54 11.10 -4.15
N CYS A 83 13.45 10.78 -3.45
CA CYS A 83 12.46 11.75 -3.00
C CYS A 83 12.56 11.96 -1.48
N GLU A 84 11.97 13.05 -0.98
CA GLU A 84 11.76 13.20 0.45
C GLU A 84 11.14 11.91 1.04
N PRO A 85 11.57 11.49 2.24
CA PRO A 85 11.03 10.30 2.88
C PRO A 85 9.51 10.38 2.92
N LEU A 86 8.84 9.35 2.39
CA LEU A 86 7.39 9.26 2.43
C LEU A 86 6.91 9.41 3.87
N SER A 87 5.88 10.21 4.10
CA SER A 87 5.27 10.33 5.43
C SER A 87 4.73 8.97 5.90
N PHE A 88 4.60 8.78 7.21
CA PHE A 88 4.00 7.57 7.79
C PHE A 88 2.64 7.23 7.16
N ASN A 89 1.78 8.25 6.99
CA ASN A 89 0.47 8.08 6.37
C ASN A 89 0.58 7.68 4.89
N ALA A 90 1.53 8.25 4.14
CA ALA A 90 1.76 7.86 2.75
C ALA A 90 2.18 6.39 2.63
N LEU A 91 3.02 5.89 3.54
CA LEU A 91 3.38 4.47 3.59
C LEU A 91 2.17 3.58 3.89
N VAL A 92 1.30 3.97 4.84
CA VAL A 92 0.08 3.22 5.15
C VAL A 92 -0.88 3.18 3.94
N LEU A 93 -1.07 4.31 3.25
CA LEU A 93 -1.91 4.39 2.06
C LEU A 93 -1.35 3.57 0.90
N MET A 94 -0.02 3.59 0.72
CA MET A 94 0.66 2.78 -0.28
C MET A 94 0.36 1.29 -0.06
N ARG A 95 0.53 0.80 1.16
CA ARG A 95 0.26 -0.60 1.52
C ARG A 95 -1.19 -0.99 1.27
N LYS A 96 -2.15 -0.13 1.60
CA LYS A 96 -3.58 -0.37 1.30
C LYS A 96 -3.87 -0.45 -0.20
N SER A 97 -3.20 0.38 -1.00
CA SER A 97 -3.34 0.36 -2.46
C SER A 97 -2.69 -0.89 -3.06
N ILE A 98 -1.53 -1.33 -2.54
CA ILE A 98 -0.91 -2.61 -2.91
C ILE A 98 -1.84 -3.77 -2.59
N ASP A 99 -2.39 -3.82 -1.37
CA ASP A 99 -3.33 -4.86 -0.93
C ASP A 99 -4.56 -4.93 -1.84
N TYR A 100 -5.15 -3.78 -2.17
CA TYR A 100 -6.27 -3.70 -3.10
C TYR A 100 -5.93 -4.32 -4.47
N HIS A 101 -4.81 -3.90 -5.09
CA HIS A 101 -4.41 -4.42 -6.39
C HIS A 101 -4.08 -5.92 -6.34
N MET A 102 -3.30 -6.35 -5.34
CA MET A 102 -2.81 -7.71 -5.23
C MET A 102 -3.91 -8.69 -4.85
N ASN A 103 -4.65 -8.39 -3.80
CA ASN A 103 -5.59 -9.32 -3.17
C ASN A 103 -6.99 -9.14 -3.74
N GLN A 104 -7.54 -7.93 -3.68
CA GLN A 104 -8.94 -7.69 -4.05
C GLN A 104 -9.15 -7.76 -5.57
N VAL A 105 -8.19 -7.28 -6.36
CA VAL A 105 -8.32 -7.28 -7.82
C VAL A 105 -7.68 -8.51 -8.44
N MET A 106 -6.35 -8.68 -8.36
CA MET A 106 -5.70 -9.82 -9.02
C MET A 106 -6.07 -11.16 -8.38
N GLY A 107 -6.29 -11.19 -7.06
CA GLY A 107 -6.77 -12.39 -6.37
C GLY A 107 -8.18 -12.80 -6.80
N ALA A 108 -9.13 -11.85 -6.87
CA ALA A 108 -10.48 -12.14 -7.35
C ALA A 108 -10.48 -12.57 -8.82
N ALA A 109 -9.67 -11.93 -9.67
CA ALA A 109 -9.56 -12.31 -11.08
C ALA A 109 -9.06 -13.77 -11.25
N THR A 110 -8.09 -14.19 -10.44
CA THR A 110 -7.67 -15.60 -10.37
C THR A 110 -8.80 -16.52 -9.92
N MET A 111 -9.60 -16.12 -8.92
CA MET A 111 -10.75 -16.93 -8.49
C MET A 111 -11.79 -17.08 -9.60
N TYR A 112 -12.05 -16.03 -10.38
CA TYR A 112 -12.97 -16.10 -11.52
C TYR A 112 -12.46 -17.05 -12.61
N LYS A 113 -11.17 -16.97 -12.94
CA LYS A 113 -10.51 -17.94 -13.83
C LYS A 113 -10.71 -19.37 -13.33
N ASN A 114 -10.46 -19.62 -12.05
CA ASN A 114 -10.61 -20.95 -11.45
C ASN A 114 -12.08 -21.42 -11.44
N PHE A 115 -13.02 -20.53 -11.15
CA PHE A 115 -14.46 -20.83 -11.19
C PHE A 115 -14.91 -21.25 -12.60
N TRP A 116 -14.29 -20.69 -13.63
CA TRP A 116 -14.53 -21.06 -15.01
C TRP A 116 -13.72 -22.25 -15.52
N ASP A 117 -12.82 -22.79 -14.69
CA ASP A 117 -11.92 -23.90 -15.02
C ASP A 117 -11.04 -23.61 -16.26
N ILE A 118 -10.50 -22.39 -16.33
CA ILE A 118 -9.61 -21.97 -17.42
C ILE A 118 -8.16 -22.23 -17.03
N ASP A 119 -7.44 -22.99 -17.87
CA ASP A 119 -6.02 -23.30 -17.71
C ASP A 119 -5.13 -22.14 -18.19
N MET A 120 -5.12 -21.06 -17.41
CA MET A 120 -4.28 -19.88 -17.62
C MET A 120 -3.47 -19.59 -16.34
N PRO A 121 -2.23 -19.06 -16.44
CA PRO A 121 -1.48 -18.65 -15.26
C PRO A 121 -2.24 -17.60 -14.45
N ASP A 122 -2.00 -17.55 -13.14
CA ASP A 122 -2.72 -16.63 -12.26
C ASP A 122 -2.46 -15.16 -12.61
N CYS A 123 -3.41 -14.28 -12.31
CA CYS A 123 -3.34 -12.87 -12.71
C CYS A 123 -2.05 -12.16 -12.27
N ARG A 124 -1.49 -12.52 -11.12
CA ARG A 124 -0.22 -11.98 -10.61
C ARG A 124 1.00 -12.41 -11.40
N GLN A 125 0.92 -13.51 -12.15
CA GLN A 125 2.03 -14.11 -12.90
C GLN A 125 2.01 -13.69 -14.38
N VAL A 126 0.88 -13.18 -14.87
CA VAL A 126 0.71 -12.80 -16.27
C VAL A 126 1.10 -11.35 -16.49
N ASP A 127 2.02 -11.11 -17.42
CA ASP A 127 2.17 -9.82 -18.07
C ASP A 127 1.09 -9.68 -19.15
N VAL A 128 -0.02 -9.03 -18.79
CA VAL A 128 -1.17 -8.86 -19.68
C VAL A 128 -0.89 -7.95 -20.87
N GLU A 129 0.17 -7.12 -20.84
CA GLU A 129 0.54 -6.29 -22.00
C GLU A 129 1.35 -7.11 -23.01
N ALA A 130 2.20 -8.01 -22.53
CA ALA A 130 2.95 -8.92 -23.40
C ALA A 130 2.12 -10.13 -23.87
N TYR A 131 1.13 -10.58 -23.09
CA TYR A 131 0.34 -11.77 -23.41
C TYR A 131 -0.73 -11.52 -24.48
N ILE A 132 -1.23 -10.29 -24.59
CA ILE A 132 -2.39 -9.92 -25.39
C ILE A 132 -1.91 -9.27 -26.70
N TYR A 133 -1.47 -10.10 -27.66
CA TYR A 133 -0.92 -9.62 -28.94
C TYR A 133 -2.00 -9.25 -29.98
N ASP A 134 -3.21 -9.81 -29.91
CA ASP A 134 -4.29 -9.49 -30.87
C ASP A 134 -5.26 -8.43 -30.30
N ARG A 135 -4.98 -7.17 -30.63
CA ARG A 135 -5.68 -6.02 -30.05
C ARG A 135 -7.17 -5.95 -30.36
N ASN A 136 -7.63 -6.51 -31.48
CA ASN A 136 -9.00 -6.27 -31.95
C ASN A 136 -10.04 -7.13 -31.22
N LEU A 137 -9.76 -8.42 -31.02
CA LEU A 137 -10.64 -9.35 -30.30
C LEU A 137 -10.67 -9.06 -28.80
N ILE A 138 -9.50 -8.74 -28.23
CA ILE A 138 -9.43 -8.34 -26.83
C ILE A 138 -10.12 -7.00 -26.57
N ASP A 139 -10.16 -6.05 -27.51
CA ASP A 139 -10.89 -4.81 -27.27
C ASP A 139 -12.41 -5.04 -27.17
N ALA A 140 -12.97 -5.94 -27.98
CA ALA A 140 -14.38 -6.31 -27.87
C ALA A 140 -14.70 -6.96 -26.51
N PHE A 141 -13.89 -7.93 -26.07
CA PHE A 141 -14.08 -8.57 -24.76
C PHE A 141 -13.75 -7.64 -23.60
N PHE A 142 -12.78 -6.73 -23.76
CA PHE A 142 -12.48 -5.68 -22.79
C PHE A 142 -13.70 -4.79 -22.57
N HIS A 143 -14.32 -4.32 -23.65
CA HIS A 143 -15.54 -3.50 -23.57
C HIS A 143 -16.71 -4.28 -22.98
N LEU A 144 -16.86 -5.56 -23.31
CA LEU A 144 -17.83 -6.45 -22.66
C LEU A 144 -17.62 -6.49 -21.15
N VAL A 145 -16.42 -6.83 -20.68
CA VAL A 145 -16.09 -6.97 -19.26
C VAL A 145 -16.27 -5.64 -18.51
N CYS A 146 -15.96 -4.49 -19.16
CA CYS A 146 -16.18 -3.17 -18.56
C CYS A 146 -17.64 -2.89 -18.15
N ARG A 147 -18.61 -3.58 -18.77
CA ARG A 147 -20.04 -3.43 -18.45
C ARG A 147 -20.44 -4.15 -17.17
N TYR A 148 -19.60 -5.04 -16.65
CA TYR A 148 -19.88 -5.86 -15.49
C TYR A 148 -19.20 -5.33 -14.23
N ALA A 149 -19.95 -5.21 -13.13
CA ALA A 149 -19.45 -4.80 -11.82
C ALA A 149 -18.78 -5.97 -11.07
N LEU A 150 -17.82 -6.63 -11.71
CA LEU A 150 -17.17 -7.85 -11.19
C LEU A 150 -16.43 -7.58 -9.89
N PHE A 151 -15.73 -6.45 -9.81
CA PHE A 151 -14.86 -6.11 -8.69
C PHE A 151 -15.43 -4.95 -7.86
N ASP A 152 -14.97 -4.80 -6.63
CA ASP A 152 -15.39 -3.71 -5.75
C ASP A 152 -14.62 -2.42 -6.06
N GLU A 153 -15.36 -1.31 -6.12
CA GLU A 153 -14.77 0.01 -6.35
C GLU A 153 -13.72 0.34 -5.29
N PRO A 154 -12.58 0.94 -5.69
CA PRO A 154 -11.59 1.36 -4.73
C PRO A 154 -12.19 2.44 -3.82
N ASN A 155 -11.97 2.32 -2.52
CA ASN A 155 -12.25 3.41 -1.60
C ASN A 155 -11.22 4.55 -1.80
N ARG A 156 -11.47 5.70 -1.17
CA ARG A 156 -10.62 6.91 -1.30
C ARG A 156 -9.13 6.71 -0.97
N PHE A 157 -8.77 5.62 -0.29
CA PHE A 157 -7.41 5.28 0.11
C PHE A 157 -6.72 4.25 -0.80
N GLN A 158 -7.48 3.66 -1.74
CA GLN A 158 -7.00 2.62 -2.66
C GLN A 158 -6.71 3.17 -4.06
N GLY A 159 -6.99 4.45 -4.31
CA GLY A 159 -6.66 5.13 -5.56
C GLY A 159 -7.70 4.86 -6.65
N HIS A 160 -7.22 4.54 -7.85
CA HIS A 160 -8.05 4.37 -9.04
C HIS A 160 -8.34 2.91 -9.34
N ARG A 161 -9.35 2.68 -10.19
CA ARG A 161 -9.69 1.34 -10.67
C ARG A 161 -8.48 0.72 -11.38
N TYR A 162 -8.12 -0.49 -10.96
CA TYR A 162 -6.92 -1.17 -11.43
C TYR A 162 -7.20 -2.07 -12.65
N VAL A 163 -6.89 -1.55 -13.84
CA VAL A 163 -7.32 -2.11 -15.15
C VAL A 163 -6.84 -3.54 -15.40
N LYS A 164 -5.65 -3.92 -14.91
CA LYS A 164 -5.05 -5.24 -15.15
C LYS A 164 -6.01 -6.39 -14.83
N GLY A 165 -6.41 -6.51 -13.57
CA GLY A 165 -7.31 -7.58 -13.17
C GLY A 165 -8.77 -7.30 -13.55
N TYR A 166 -9.19 -6.02 -13.50
CA TYR A 166 -10.57 -5.63 -13.79
C TYR A 166 -11.03 -6.06 -15.18
N ASN A 167 -10.22 -5.78 -16.20
CA ASN A 167 -10.70 -5.87 -17.58
C ASN A 167 -9.77 -6.71 -18.46
N LYS A 168 -8.46 -6.43 -18.44
CA LYS A 168 -7.54 -7.02 -19.42
C LYS A 168 -7.28 -8.51 -19.16
N TYR A 169 -7.08 -8.90 -17.91
CA TYR A 169 -6.88 -10.31 -17.57
C TYR A 169 -8.14 -11.14 -17.83
N ILE A 170 -9.32 -10.68 -17.39
CA ILE A 170 -10.59 -11.40 -17.61
C ILE A 170 -10.92 -11.50 -19.11
N ALA A 171 -10.73 -10.43 -19.88
CA ALA A 171 -10.86 -10.48 -21.33
C ALA A 171 -9.88 -11.50 -21.95
N GLY A 172 -8.63 -11.54 -21.48
CA GLY A 172 -7.65 -12.54 -21.88
C GLY A 172 -8.08 -13.98 -21.54
N CYS A 173 -8.74 -14.21 -20.39
CA CYS A 173 -9.30 -15.51 -20.06
C CYS A 173 -10.41 -15.93 -21.03
N ILE A 174 -11.32 -15.01 -21.38
CA ILE A 174 -12.42 -15.27 -22.32
C ILE A 174 -11.86 -15.62 -23.71
N ASP A 175 -10.89 -14.85 -24.18
CA ASP A 175 -10.20 -15.07 -25.45
C ASP A 175 -9.46 -16.41 -25.45
N HIS A 176 -8.66 -16.69 -24.41
CA HIS A 176 -7.94 -17.95 -24.25
C HIS A 176 -8.88 -19.16 -24.25
N ALA A 177 -10.07 -19.04 -23.65
CA ALA A 177 -11.06 -20.11 -23.61
C ALA A 177 -11.82 -20.29 -24.92
N GLY A 178 -11.60 -19.42 -25.93
CA GLY A 178 -12.22 -19.49 -27.25
C GLY A 178 -13.74 -19.33 -27.21
N TRP A 179 -14.26 -18.53 -26.28
CA TRP A 179 -15.71 -18.33 -26.16
C TRP A 179 -16.22 -17.34 -27.20
N ASP A 180 -17.40 -17.61 -27.74
CA ASP A 180 -18.17 -16.61 -28.45
C ASP A 180 -18.77 -15.58 -27.47
N LEU A 181 -19.33 -14.50 -28.03
CA LEU A 181 -19.91 -13.41 -27.24
C LEU A 181 -21.04 -13.90 -26.30
N ALA A 182 -21.93 -14.77 -26.78
CA ALA A 182 -23.07 -15.24 -26.00
C ALA A 182 -22.63 -16.08 -24.81
N LYS A 183 -21.64 -16.97 -25.01
CA LYS A 183 -21.05 -17.77 -23.94
C LYS A 183 -20.28 -16.89 -22.95
N ALA A 184 -19.56 -15.88 -23.43
CA ALA A 184 -18.85 -14.93 -22.56
C ALA A 184 -19.82 -14.15 -21.67
N GLU A 185 -20.92 -13.63 -22.22
CA GLU A 185 -21.99 -12.95 -21.46
C GLU A 185 -22.60 -13.87 -20.41
N ALA A 186 -22.99 -15.09 -20.78
CA ALA A 186 -23.55 -16.05 -19.83
C ALA A 186 -22.58 -16.38 -18.67
N LYS A 187 -21.27 -16.47 -18.94
CA LYS A 187 -20.24 -16.73 -17.93
C LYS A 187 -20.04 -15.54 -17.00
N LEU A 188 -20.12 -14.32 -17.52
CA LEU A 188 -20.05 -13.08 -16.73
C LEU A 188 -21.31 -12.88 -15.87
N ASP A 189 -22.50 -13.17 -16.40
CA ASP A 189 -23.76 -13.14 -15.65
C ASP A 189 -23.71 -14.09 -14.44
N ALA A 190 -23.22 -15.32 -14.66
CA ALA A 190 -23.04 -16.30 -13.59
C ALA A 190 -22.08 -15.80 -12.49
N LEU A 191 -20.98 -15.12 -12.85
CA LEU A 191 -20.08 -14.53 -11.85
C LEU A 191 -20.76 -13.46 -10.99
N VAL A 192 -21.56 -12.58 -11.61
CA VAL A 192 -22.29 -11.54 -10.86
C VAL A 192 -23.25 -12.16 -9.86
N GLN A 193 -23.94 -13.23 -10.23
CA GLN A 193 -24.83 -13.97 -9.34
C GLN A 193 -24.08 -14.66 -8.18
N CYS A 194 -22.86 -15.15 -8.43
CA CYS A 194 -22.04 -15.81 -7.41
C CYS A 194 -21.23 -14.86 -6.51
N LYS A 195 -21.11 -13.57 -6.85
CA LYS A 195 -20.30 -12.60 -6.06
C LYS A 195 -20.76 -12.49 -4.59
N GLY A 196 -22.04 -12.79 -4.30
CA GLY A 196 -22.57 -12.84 -2.93
C GLY A 196 -22.29 -14.14 -2.15
N THR A 197 -21.82 -15.20 -2.82
CA THR A 197 -21.65 -16.55 -2.24
C THR A 197 -20.23 -17.11 -2.33
N LEU A 198 -19.32 -16.44 -3.06
CA LEU A 198 -17.90 -16.80 -3.06
C LEU A 198 -17.26 -16.45 -1.70
N PRO A 199 -16.60 -17.41 -1.01
CA PRO A 199 -16.12 -17.19 0.33
C PRO A 199 -15.04 -16.10 0.38
N TYR A 200 -15.31 -15.05 1.16
CA TYR A 200 -14.34 -14.04 1.61
C TYR A 200 -13.10 -14.64 2.32
N TYR A 201 -13.12 -15.94 2.66
CA TYR A 201 -12.06 -16.62 3.42
C TYR A 201 -10.80 -16.95 2.61
N ALA A 202 -10.77 -16.73 1.29
CA ALA A 202 -9.54 -16.86 0.51
C ALA A 202 -8.62 -15.61 0.57
N PHE A 203 -9.09 -14.48 1.13
CA PHE A 203 -8.35 -13.21 1.10
C PHE A 203 -7.28 -13.05 2.20
N SER A 204 -7.16 -13.97 3.17
CA SER A 204 -6.30 -13.76 4.36
C SER A 204 -5.32 -14.89 4.73
N LEU A 205 -5.27 -16.02 4.01
CA LEU A 205 -4.52 -17.19 4.50
C LEU A 205 -3.03 -17.28 4.13
N HIS A 206 -2.44 -16.24 3.53
CA HIS A 206 -0.97 -16.13 3.38
C HIS A 206 -0.35 -14.85 3.94
N GLY A 207 -1.11 -14.03 4.70
CA GLY A 207 -0.63 -12.76 5.24
C GLY A 207 -0.65 -12.61 6.77
N ILE A 208 -1.34 -13.47 7.53
CA ILE A 208 -1.54 -13.30 8.98
C ILE A 208 -1.29 -14.61 9.74
N LYS A 209 -0.05 -15.12 9.67
CA LYS A 209 0.47 -16.08 10.68
C LYS A 209 1.84 -15.70 11.25
N SER A 210 2.30 -14.46 11.04
CA SER A 210 3.37 -13.87 11.86
C SER A 210 2.80 -12.64 12.56
N GLN A 211 2.95 -12.54 13.88
CA GLN A 211 2.55 -11.44 14.77
C GLN A 211 1.39 -11.70 15.75
N LEU A 212 1.23 -12.93 16.26
CA LEU A 212 0.66 -13.15 17.59
C LEU A 212 1.33 -14.38 18.25
N ARG A 213 2.60 -14.22 18.60
CA ARG A 213 3.25 -14.94 19.69
C ARG A 213 4.11 -13.92 20.44
N PHE A 214 3.46 -13.11 21.25
CA PHE A 214 4.12 -12.53 22.42
C PHE A 214 4.03 -13.59 23.52
N ARG A 215 5.21 -14.00 24.01
CA ARG A 215 5.36 -14.54 25.35
C ARG A 215 5.22 -13.40 26.35
#